data_AF-A0A1Z9E0Z2-F1
#
_entry.id   AF-A0A1Z9E0Z2-F1
#
_cell.length_a   1.000
_cell.length_b   1.000
_cell.length_c   1.000
_cell.angle_alpha   90.00
_cell.angle_beta   90.00
_cell.angle_gamma   90.00
#
_symmetry.space_group_name_H-M   'P 1'
#
loop_
_entity.id
_entity.type
_entity.pdbx_description
1 polymer ?
#
loop_
_entity_poly.entity_id
_entity_poly.type
_entity_poly.pdbx_seq_one_letter_code
_entity_poly.pdbx_strand_id
1 'polypeptide(L)'
;MEHQEMDEADEIDFASGLQAFESKHFSRAIQLLSPLAIKGNADAQHRCAIMYQNGLGVAANPAAALQWMSASAEQGYAIAQHGLGFMYMEGDCVEQNGELAVHWFTQAAEQGLAGSQTTLAMMYEQGTLIEKDEAKANEWYQKAGF
;
A
#
# COMPACT_ATOMS: atom_id res chain seq x y z
N MET A 1 38.66 9.88 28.84
CA MET A 1 37.42 10.41 29.44
C MET A 1 36.86 11.44 28.47
N GLU A 2 35.77 11.24 27.76
CA GLU A 2 34.80 10.14 27.63
C GLU A 2 34.51 10.04 26.12
N HIS A 3 34.73 8.88 25.50
CA HIS A 3 33.99 8.56 24.28
C HIS A 3 32.64 8.06 24.78
N GLN A 4 31.60 8.89 24.69
CA GLN A 4 30.24 8.40 24.84
C GLN A 4 30.00 7.44 23.68
N GLU A 5 30.01 6.15 23.99
CA GLU A 5 29.37 5.11 23.20
C GLU A 5 27.93 5.57 22.98
N MET A 6 27.61 5.89 21.73
CA MET A 6 26.24 6.11 21.31
C MET A 6 25.59 4.72 21.36
N ASP A 7 24.70 4.54 22.34
CA ASP A 7 23.98 3.31 22.66
C ASP A 7 23.40 2.67 21.38
N GLU A 8 23.52 1.34 21.21
CA GLU A 8 22.95 0.57 20.08
C GLU A 8 21.41 0.66 19.99
N ALA A 9 20.77 1.44 20.88
CA ALA A 9 19.32 1.58 21.02
C ALA A 9 18.65 2.63 20.10
N ASP A 10 19.43 3.44 19.37
CA ASP A 10 18.91 4.57 18.56
C ASP A 10 19.11 4.43 17.04
N GLU A 11 19.41 3.23 16.55
CA GLU A 11 19.28 2.99 15.11
C GLU A 11 17.78 2.89 14.77
N ILE A 12 17.29 3.80 13.91
CA ILE A 12 15.95 3.71 13.34
C ILE A 12 15.91 2.42 12.52
N ASP A 13 15.52 1.34 13.18
CA ASP A 13 15.46 0.02 12.60
C ASP A 13 14.06 -0.27 12.05
N PHE A 14 14.02 -0.67 10.79
CA PHE A 14 12.80 -1.04 10.09
C PHE A 14 12.10 -2.22 10.77
N ALA A 15 12.84 -3.21 11.27
CA ALA A 15 12.24 -4.39 11.89
C ALA A 15 11.50 -4.02 13.19
N SER A 16 12.05 -3.11 13.98
CA SER A 16 11.38 -2.55 15.16
C SER A 16 10.10 -1.78 14.80
N GLY A 17 10.15 -0.99 13.72
CA GLY A 17 8.97 -0.28 13.20
C GLY A 17 7.88 -1.23 12.72
N LEU A 18 8.27 -2.29 12.02
CA LEU A 18 7.40 -3.36 11.56
C LEU A 18 6.75 -4.11 12.72
N GLN A 19 7.54 -4.53 13.70
CA GLN A 19 7.04 -5.23 14.89
C GLN A 19 6.04 -4.37 15.66
N ALA A 20 6.31 -3.07 15.81
CA ALA A 20 5.38 -2.15 16.45
C ALA A 20 4.05 -2.05 15.68
N PHE A 21 4.10 -2.01 14.34
CA PHE A 21 2.91 -1.99 13.48
C PHE A 21 2.09 -3.28 13.64
N GLU A 22 2.73 -4.45 13.57
CA GLU A 22 2.09 -5.77 13.71
C GLU A 22 1.49 -5.97 15.11
N SER A 23 2.17 -5.46 16.13
CA SER A 23 1.71 -5.48 17.53
C SER A 23 0.64 -4.42 17.82
N LYS A 24 0.20 -3.64 16.81
CA LYS A 24 -0.77 -2.54 16.93
C LYS A 24 -0.32 -1.41 17.86
N HIS A 25 0.98 -1.30 18.13
CA HIS A 25 1.58 -0.17 18.83
C HIS A 25 1.80 0.99 17.85
N PHE A 26 0.70 1.48 17.26
CA PHE A 26 0.76 2.37 16.10
C PHE A 26 1.45 3.70 16.36
N SER A 27 1.34 4.26 17.57
CA SER A 27 2.07 5.49 17.93
C SER A 27 3.59 5.28 17.91
N ARG A 28 4.06 4.08 18.26
CA ARG A 28 5.49 3.72 18.14
C ARG A 28 5.85 3.39 16.70
N ALA A 29 4.96 2.69 15.99
CA ALA A 29 5.17 2.35 14.58
C ALA A 29 5.34 3.60 13.70
N ILE A 30 4.46 4.60 13.82
CA ILE A 30 4.55 5.83 13.03
C ILE A 30 5.84 6.60 13.34
N GLN A 31 6.29 6.62 14.60
CA GLN A 31 7.55 7.26 14.99
C GLN A 31 8.78 6.58 14.35
N LEU A 32 8.78 5.26 14.29
CA LEU A 32 9.90 4.47 13.73
C LEU A 32 9.88 4.44 12.20
N LEU A 33 8.69 4.35 11.60
CA LEU A 33 8.54 4.18 10.15
C LEU A 33 8.55 5.51 9.38
N SER A 34 8.10 6.64 9.96
CA SER A 34 8.07 7.92 9.25
C SER A 34 9.44 8.38 8.73
N PRO A 35 10.53 8.30 9.51
CA PRO A 35 11.86 8.66 9.00
C PRO A 35 12.33 7.76 7.85
N LEU A 36 11.97 6.48 7.86
CA LEU A 36 12.30 5.53 6.79
C LEU A 36 11.46 5.80 5.54
N ALA A 37 10.18 6.15 5.71
CA ALA A 37 9.30 6.56 4.64
C ALA A 37 9.81 7.83 3.93
N ILE A 38 10.29 8.82 4.71
CA ILE A 38 10.95 10.03 4.21
C ILE A 38 12.22 9.71 3.41
N LYS A 39 12.98 8.68 3.82
CA LYS A 39 14.15 8.19 3.09
C LYS A 39 13.81 7.32 1.87
N GLY A 40 12.53 7.15 1.55
CA GLY A 40 12.09 6.43 0.35
C GLY A 40 11.81 4.95 0.56
N ASN A 41 11.86 4.39 1.78
CA ASN A 41 11.57 2.97 1.98
C ASN A 41 10.08 2.68 1.64
N ALA A 42 9.84 1.94 0.56
CA ALA A 42 8.50 1.71 0.03
C ALA A 42 7.55 1.00 1.02
N ASP A 43 8.02 0.02 1.78
CA ASP A 43 7.20 -0.68 2.78
C ASP A 43 6.83 0.26 3.95
N ALA A 44 7.80 1.05 4.44
CA ALA A 44 7.54 2.06 5.45
C ALA A 44 6.54 3.12 4.97
N GLN A 45 6.62 3.55 3.71
CA GLN A 45 5.64 4.46 3.09
C GLN A 45 4.25 3.84 3.05
N HIS A 46 4.12 2.59 2.58
CA HIS A 46 2.85 1.86 2.57
C HIS A 46 2.21 1.78 3.97
N ARG A 47 3.00 1.46 4.99
CA ARG A 47 2.51 1.39 6.38
C ARG A 47 2.13 2.76 6.94
N CYS A 48 2.91 3.80 6.64
CA CYS A 48 2.55 5.16 6.99
C CYS A 48 1.23 5.56 6.32
N ALA A 49 1.01 5.19 5.06
CA ALA A 49 -0.24 5.43 4.36
C ALA A 49 -1.44 4.81 5.09
N ILE A 50 -1.34 3.53 5.48
CA ILE A 50 -2.39 2.84 6.26
C ILE A 50 -2.67 3.55 7.59
N MET A 51 -1.62 3.98 8.30
CA MET A 51 -1.78 4.68 9.59
C MET A 51 -2.47 6.04 9.42
N TYR A 52 -2.11 6.82 8.41
CA TYR A 52 -2.78 8.09 8.11
C TYR A 52 -4.20 7.90 7.57
N GLN A 53 -4.47 6.86 6.78
CA GLN A 53 -5.81 6.57 6.26
C GLN A 53 -6.79 6.28 7.40
N ASN A 54 -6.36 5.47 8.37
CA ASN A 54 -7.22 4.95 9.44
C ASN A 54 -7.09 5.71 10.77
N GLY A 55 -6.23 6.73 10.85
CA GLY A 55 -5.96 7.46 12.09
C GLY A 55 -5.33 6.60 13.20
N LEU A 56 -4.43 5.69 12.83
CA LEU A 56 -3.82 4.73 13.75
C LEU A 56 -2.52 5.30 14.32
N GLY A 57 -2.51 5.66 15.61
CA GLY A 57 -1.34 6.23 16.27
C GLY A 57 -0.96 7.65 15.81
N VAL A 58 -1.68 8.18 14.83
CA VAL A 58 -1.59 9.53 14.27
C VAL A 58 -3.00 9.98 13.88
N ALA A 59 -3.27 11.29 13.82
CA ALA A 59 -4.55 11.78 13.32
C ALA A 59 -4.76 11.34 11.86
N ALA A 60 -5.99 10.94 11.52
CA ALA A 60 -6.31 10.58 10.15
C ALA A 60 -6.06 11.77 9.20
N ASN A 61 -5.41 11.48 8.07
CA ASN A 61 -5.10 12.47 7.05
C ASN A 61 -5.14 11.80 5.66
N PRO A 62 -6.29 11.89 4.97
CA PRO A 62 -6.47 11.29 3.64
C PRO A 62 -5.45 11.74 2.60
N ALA A 63 -5.04 13.02 2.64
CA ALA A 63 -4.06 13.55 1.70
C ALA A 63 -2.66 12.93 1.93
N ALA A 64 -2.25 12.82 3.19
CA ALA A 64 -0.99 12.16 3.54
C ALA A 64 -1.03 10.65 3.23
N ALA A 65 -2.18 10.01 3.47
CA ALA A 65 -2.37 8.60 3.14
C ALA A 65 -2.17 8.35 1.64
N LEU A 66 -2.86 9.12 0.80
CA LEU A 66 -2.71 9.04 -0.65
C LEU A 66 -1.26 9.29 -1.07
N GLN A 67 -0.63 10.36 -0.59
CA GLN A 67 0.74 10.71 -0.96
C GLN A 67 1.71 9.56 -0.65
N TRP A 68 1.63 8.97 0.54
CA TRP A 68 2.52 7.87 0.93
C TRP A 68 2.21 6.57 0.19
N MET A 69 0.93 6.27 -0.08
CA MET A 69 0.56 5.08 -0.85
C MET A 69 1.06 5.20 -2.29
N SER A 70 0.87 6.36 -2.93
CA SER A 70 1.38 6.66 -4.27
C SER A 70 2.90 6.55 -4.34
N ALA A 71 3.63 7.15 -3.40
CA ALA A 71 5.09 7.06 -3.37
C ALA A 71 5.60 5.61 -3.25
N SER A 72 4.88 4.75 -2.52
CA SER A 72 5.22 3.32 -2.41
C SER A 72 4.89 2.55 -3.69
N ALA A 73 3.70 2.80 -4.27
CA ALA A 73 3.23 2.16 -5.48
C ALA A 73 4.08 2.50 -6.71
N GLU A 74 4.51 3.76 -6.83
CA GLU A 74 5.41 4.27 -7.88
C GLU A 74 6.79 3.62 -7.85
N GLN A 75 7.21 3.10 -6.70
CA GLN A 75 8.45 2.32 -6.54
C GLN A 75 8.29 0.84 -6.91
N GLY A 76 7.11 0.42 -7.36
CA GLY A 76 6.87 -0.97 -7.75
C GLY A 76 6.42 -1.88 -6.60
N TYR A 77 6.17 -1.35 -5.39
CA TYR A 77 5.78 -2.19 -4.27
C TYR A 77 4.37 -2.75 -4.48
N ALA A 78 4.26 -4.03 -4.85
CA ALA A 78 3.02 -4.67 -5.31
C ALA A 78 1.85 -4.52 -4.32
N ILE A 79 2.12 -4.59 -3.01
CA ILE A 79 1.09 -4.43 -1.97
C ILE A 79 0.56 -2.98 -1.94
N ALA A 80 1.41 -1.97 -2.13
CA ALA A 80 0.95 -0.59 -2.23
C ALA A 80 0.25 -0.30 -3.55
N GLN A 81 0.69 -0.89 -4.67
CA GLN A 81 -0.02 -0.79 -5.94
C GLN A 81 -1.44 -1.37 -5.81
N HIS A 82 -1.58 -2.53 -5.17
CA HIS A 82 -2.89 -3.10 -4.84
C HIS A 82 -3.72 -2.18 -3.94
N GLY A 83 -3.11 -1.63 -2.88
CA GLY A 83 -3.77 -0.68 -1.98
C GLY A 83 -4.25 0.58 -2.71
N LEU A 84 -3.43 1.15 -3.59
CA LEU A 84 -3.78 2.33 -4.38
C LEU A 84 -4.88 2.02 -5.41
N GLY A 85 -4.86 0.82 -6.01
CA GLY A 85 -5.95 0.34 -6.84
C GLY A 85 -7.27 0.32 -6.08
N PHE A 86 -7.27 -0.16 -4.84
CA PHE A 86 -8.43 -0.14 -3.95
C PHE A 86 -8.88 1.28 -3.59
N MET A 87 -7.96 2.19 -3.30
CA MET A 87 -8.30 3.59 -3.01
C MET A 87 -9.08 4.24 -4.17
N TYR A 88 -8.64 4.04 -5.42
CA TYR A 88 -9.37 4.52 -6.60
C TYR A 88 -10.64 3.73 -6.90
N MET A 89 -10.72 2.45 -6.55
CA MET A 89 -11.94 1.66 -6.77
C MET A 89 -13.05 2.07 -5.80
N GLU A 90 -12.73 2.26 -4.52
CA GLU A 90 -13.72 2.58 -3.48
C GLU A 90 -13.94 4.09 -3.30
N GLY A 91 -13.05 4.92 -3.84
CA GLY A 91 -13.07 6.36 -3.59
C GLY A 91 -12.65 6.70 -2.16
N ASP A 92 -11.75 5.90 -1.59
CA ASP A 92 -11.19 6.15 -0.27
C ASP A 92 -9.96 7.06 -0.38
N CYS A 93 -10.01 8.21 0.28
CA CYS A 93 -9.05 9.30 0.22
C CYS A 93 -8.89 9.99 -1.16
N VAL A 94 -9.52 9.47 -2.22
CA VAL A 94 -9.54 9.99 -3.60
C VAL A 94 -10.92 9.84 -4.22
N GLU A 95 -11.19 10.51 -5.34
CA GLU A 95 -12.37 10.25 -6.15
C GLU A 95 -12.26 8.86 -6.83
N GLN A 96 -13.40 8.17 -6.99
CA GLN A 96 -13.44 6.90 -7.70
C GLN A 96 -12.94 7.04 -9.14
N ASN A 97 -12.10 6.12 -9.57
CA ASN A 97 -11.60 6.08 -10.94
C ASN A 97 -11.26 4.63 -11.34
N GLY A 98 -12.14 4.01 -12.14
CA GLY A 98 -11.97 2.63 -12.59
C GLY A 98 -10.71 2.40 -13.42
N GLU A 99 -10.34 3.35 -14.29
CA GLU A 99 -9.14 3.24 -15.13
C GLU A 99 -7.86 3.28 -14.30
N LEU A 100 -7.77 4.18 -13.31
CA LEU A 100 -6.62 4.22 -12.39
C LEU A 100 -6.59 3.00 -11.48
N ALA A 101 -7.75 2.50 -11.03
CA ALA A 101 -7.82 1.26 -10.28
C ALA A 101 -7.28 0.07 -11.10
N VAL A 102 -7.75 -0.10 -12.34
CA VAL A 102 -7.25 -1.12 -13.26
C VAL A 102 -5.76 -0.98 -13.50
N HIS A 103 -5.26 0.24 -13.72
CA HIS A 103 -3.84 0.50 -13.90
C HIS A 103 -3.01 -0.04 -12.73
N TRP A 104 -3.33 0.35 -11.49
CA TRP A 104 -2.55 -0.05 -10.32
C TRP A 104 -2.72 -1.53 -9.98
N PHE A 105 -3.92 -2.08 -10.09
CA PHE A 105 -4.11 -3.52 -9.93
C PHE A 105 -3.34 -4.31 -10.99
N THR A 106 -3.27 -3.83 -12.23
CA THR A 106 -2.50 -4.50 -13.30
C THR A 106 -1.02 -4.56 -12.94
N GLN A 107 -0.44 -3.45 -12.49
CA GLN A 107 0.96 -3.42 -12.05
C GLN A 107 1.25 -4.42 -10.92
N ALA A 108 0.34 -4.55 -9.94
CA ALA A 108 0.49 -5.53 -8.86
C ALA A 108 0.25 -6.98 -9.34
N ALA A 109 -0.72 -7.19 -10.23
CA ALA A 109 -1.09 -8.50 -10.77
C ALA A 109 -0.01 -9.09 -11.68
N GLU A 110 0.68 -8.25 -12.46
CA GLU A 110 1.82 -8.63 -13.31
C GLU A 110 3.01 -9.10 -12.48
N GLN A 111 3.13 -8.63 -11.23
CA GLN A 111 4.11 -9.12 -10.26
C GLN A 111 3.68 -10.43 -9.57
N GLY A 112 2.54 -11.00 -9.95
CA GLY A 112 2.03 -12.26 -9.40
C GLY A 112 1.21 -12.11 -8.12
N LEU A 113 0.81 -10.89 -7.74
CA LEU A 113 -0.04 -10.71 -6.56
C LEU A 113 -1.45 -11.23 -6.84
N ALA A 114 -1.74 -12.44 -6.35
CA ALA A 114 -3.01 -13.14 -6.57
C ALA A 114 -4.25 -12.29 -6.24
N GLY A 115 -4.20 -11.51 -5.15
CA GLY A 115 -5.29 -10.61 -4.78
C GLY A 115 -5.63 -9.61 -5.90
N SER A 116 -4.62 -9.02 -6.55
CA SER A 116 -4.87 -8.10 -7.67
C SER A 116 -5.35 -8.80 -8.93
N GLN A 117 -4.86 -10.01 -9.21
CA GLN A 117 -5.32 -10.81 -10.35
C GLN A 117 -6.82 -11.14 -10.20
N THR A 118 -7.24 -11.61 -9.02
CA THR A 118 -8.66 -11.89 -8.74
C THR A 118 -9.50 -10.61 -8.79
N THR A 119 -9.01 -9.50 -8.22
CA THR A 119 -9.74 -8.23 -8.28
C THR A 119 -9.93 -7.74 -9.72
N LEU A 120 -8.89 -7.79 -10.57
CA LEU A 120 -9.02 -7.43 -11.99
C LEU A 120 -10.02 -8.33 -12.72
N ALA A 121 -9.96 -9.64 -12.48
CA ALA A 121 -10.89 -10.57 -13.08
C ALA A 121 -12.33 -10.22 -12.73
N MET A 122 -12.62 -9.95 -11.46
CA MET A 122 -13.94 -9.52 -11.00
C MET A 122 -14.37 -8.16 -11.56
N MET A 123 -13.46 -7.18 -11.64
CA MET A 123 -13.77 -5.86 -12.21
C MET A 123 -14.20 -5.99 -13.67
N TYR A 124 -13.47 -6.76 -14.46
CA TYR A 124 -13.81 -7.01 -15.87
C TYR A 124 -15.04 -7.90 -16.04
N GLU A 125 -15.28 -8.87 -15.14
CA GLU A 125 -16.47 -9.72 -15.18
C GLU A 125 -17.75 -8.93 -14.90
N GLN A 126 -17.69 -8.01 -13.94
CA GLN A 126 -18.85 -7.25 -13.46
C GLN A 126 -19.05 -5.93 -14.22
N GLY A 127 -18.00 -5.36 -14.81
CA GLY A 127 -18.02 -4.01 -15.36
C GLY A 127 -18.13 -2.93 -14.27
N THR A 128 -17.50 -3.15 -13.11
CA THR A 128 -17.54 -2.21 -11.99
C THR A 128 -16.59 -1.05 -12.27
N LEU A 129 -17.14 0.15 -12.50
CA LEU A 129 -16.41 1.39 -12.83
C LEU A 129 -15.64 1.36 -14.17
N ILE A 130 -15.70 0.25 -14.91
CA ILE A 130 -15.09 0.04 -16.23
C ILE A 130 -16.06 -0.73 -17.13
N GLU A 131 -15.77 -0.80 -18.43
CA GLU A 131 -16.53 -1.67 -19.33
C GLU A 131 -16.29 -3.16 -19.01
N LYS A 132 -17.37 -3.95 -19.00
CA LYS A 132 -17.31 -5.40 -18.83
C LYS A 132 -16.53 -6.04 -19.99
N ASP A 133 -15.60 -6.95 -19.68
CA ASP A 133 -14.80 -7.70 -20.65
C ASP A 133 -14.54 -9.13 -20.15
N GLU A 134 -15.36 -10.08 -20.60
CA GLU A 134 -15.26 -11.48 -20.18
C GLU A 134 -13.95 -12.15 -20.62
N ALA A 135 -13.36 -11.71 -21.73
CA ALA A 135 -12.10 -12.28 -22.21
C ALA A 135 -10.95 -11.90 -21.27
N LYS A 136 -10.85 -10.62 -20.88
CA LYS A 136 -9.88 -10.16 -19.89
C LYS A 136 -10.14 -10.75 -18.51
N ALA A 137 -11.40 -10.89 -18.11
CA ALA A 137 -11.75 -11.54 -16.85
C ALA A 137 -11.19 -12.97 -16.78
N ASN A 138 -11.45 -13.77 -17.83
CA ASN A 138 -10.94 -15.14 -17.92
C ASN A 138 -9.41 -15.20 -17.94
N GLU A 139 -8.73 -14.28 -18.64
CA GLU A 139 -7.27 -14.22 -18.66
C GLU A 139 -6.71 -14.01 -17.23
N TRP A 140 -7.29 -13.09 -16.47
CA TRP A 140 -6.85 -12.82 -15.10
C TRP A 140 -7.22 -13.95 -14.13
N TYR A 141 -8.38 -14.58 -14.28
CA TYR A 141 -8.75 -15.78 -13.50
C TYR A 141 -7.76 -16.93 -13.73
N GLN A 142 -7.38 -17.18 -14.99
CA GLN A 142 -6.38 -18.20 -15.31
C GLN A 142 -5.02 -17.89 -14.67
N LYS A 143 -4.58 -16.62 -14.71
CA LYS A 143 -3.34 -16.19 -14.03
C LYS A 143 -3.40 -16.36 -12.51
N ALA A 144 -4.58 -16.21 -11.91
CA ALA A 144 -4.82 -16.44 -10.48
C ALA A 144 -4.97 -17.93 -10.10
N GLY A 145 -5.01 -18.84 -11.08
CA GLY A 145 -5.08 -20.29 -10.86
C GLY A 145 -6.51 -20.84 -10.74
N PHE A 146 -7.51 -20.15 -11.28
CA PHE A 146 -8.88 -20.65 -11.43
C PHE A 146 -9.08 -21.48 -12.71
#